data_AF-A0A436QN50-F1
#
_entry.id   AF-A0A436QN50-F1
#
_cell.length_a   1.000
_cell.length_b   1.000
_cell.length_c   1.000
_cell.angle_alpha   90.00
_cell.angle_beta   90.00
_cell.angle_gamma   90.00
#
_symmetry.space_group_name_H-M   'P 1'
#
loop_
_entity.id
_entity.type
_entity.pdbx_description
1 polymer ?
#
loop_
_entity_poly.entity_id
_entity_poly.type
_entity_poly.pdbx_seq_one_letter_code
_entity_poly.pdbx_strand_id
1 'polypeptide(L)'
;IDTGMGLERMASILQGVESVFETDLFKHLIDAASSALGQGPNQENVASYRVIADHLRSSSFLAADGVLPSNEGRGYVLRRIMRRAMRHAQLLGAKEPLMWQLVPALVREMGQAYPELVRGEALITETLKLEETRFRKTLVRGLGLLSDATETLKAGDMLDGETAFK
;
A
#
# COMPACT_ATOMS: atom_id res chain seq x y z
N ILE A 1 26.65 -16.71 -16.90
CA ILE A 1 26.66 -15.40 -16.21
C ILE A 1 25.21 -15.00 -16.04
N ASP A 2 24.80 -14.70 -14.81
CA ASP A 2 23.45 -14.25 -14.45
C ASP A 2 23.58 -12.79 -13.95
N THR A 3 22.75 -11.88 -14.45
CA THR A 3 22.80 -10.46 -14.10
C THR A 3 21.42 -9.94 -13.72
N GLY A 4 21.39 -9.02 -12.76
CA GLY A 4 20.18 -8.35 -12.30
C GLY A 4 20.46 -6.88 -12.01
N MET A 5 19.59 -6.01 -12.48
CA MET A 5 19.68 -4.57 -12.29
C MET A 5 18.31 -4.02 -11.91
N GLY A 6 18.21 -3.39 -10.74
CA GLY A 6 16.94 -2.84 -10.25
C GLY A 6 16.51 -1.65 -11.10
N LEU A 7 15.43 -1.81 -11.87
CA LEU A 7 14.95 -0.81 -12.82
C LEU A 7 14.70 0.54 -12.15
N GLU A 8 14.00 0.56 -11.01
CA GLU A 8 13.64 1.79 -10.30
C GLU A 8 14.86 2.51 -9.71
N ARG A 9 15.91 1.76 -9.32
CA ARG A 9 17.17 2.35 -8.85
C ARG A 9 17.99 2.94 -9.99
N MET A 10 17.97 2.30 -11.15
CA MET A 10 18.60 2.87 -12.34
C MET A 10 17.84 4.10 -12.83
N ALA A 11 16.50 4.05 -12.79
CA ALA A 11 15.65 5.18 -13.11
C ALA A 11 15.95 6.36 -12.18
N SER A 12 16.12 6.16 -10.87
CA SER A 12 16.45 7.27 -9.96
C SER A 12 17.77 7.95 -10.33
N ILE A 13 18.79 7.18 -10.71
CA ILE A 13 20.08 7.71 -11.18
C ILE A 13 19.90 8.49 -12.49
N LEU A 14 19.22 7.91 -13.49
CA LEU A 14 19.03 8.52 -14.80
C LEU A 14 18.15 9.78 -14.76
N GLN A 15 17.19 9.83 -13.84
CA GLN A 15 16.31 10.98 -13.63
C GLN A 15 16.92 12.02 -12.67
N GLY A 16 18.08 11.74 -12.06
CA GLY A 16 18.77 12.66 -11.16
C GLY A 16 18.07 12.88 -9.82
N VAL A 17 17.37 11.86 -9.30
CA VAL A 17 16.63 11.92 -8.03
C VAL A 17 17.26 10.99 -6.98
N GLU A 18 17.10 11.34 -5.69
CA GLU A 18 17.79 10.66 -4.60
C GLU A 18 17.07 9.38 -4.14
N SER A 19 15.79 9.26 -4.47
CA SER A 19 14.94 8.14 -4.05
C SER A 19 14.19 7.50 -5.21
N VAL A 20 13.99 6.18 -5.14
CA VAL A 20 13.10 5.47 -6.09
C VAL A 20 11.68 6.04 -6.05
N PHE A 21 11.25 6.60 -4.92
CA PHE A 21 9.93 7.20 -4.77
C PHE A 21 9.76 8.57 -5.44
N GLU A 22 10.86 9.13 -5.96
CA GLU A 22 10.88 10.40 -6.69
C GLU A 22 10.97 10.19 -8.20
N THR A 23 11.07 8.92 -8.64
CA THR A 23 10.93 8.58 -10.06
C THR A 23 9.54 8.90 -10.57
N ASP A 24 9.42 9.18 -11.86
CA ASP A 24 8.16 9.37 -12.57
C ASP A 24 7.05 8.38 -12.16
N LEU A 25 7.33 7.08 -12.22
CA LEU A 25 6.40 6.03 -11.83
C LEU A 25 5.83 6.24 -10.43
N PHE A 26 6.69 6.36 -9.42
CA PHE A 26 6.23 6.48 -8.04
C PHE A 26 5.61 7.84 -7.75
N LYS A 27 6.12 8.91 -8.37
CA LYS A 27 5.57 10.25 -8.23
C LYS A 27 4.13 10.31 -8.70
N HIS A 28 3.81 9.73 -9.87
CA HIS A 28 2.43 9.68 -10.36
C HIS A 28 1.49 8.87 -9.44
N LEU A 29 1.97 7.78 -8.83
CA LEU A 29 1.18 7.01 -7.86
C LEU A 29 0.96 7.77 -6.55
N ILE A 30 1.99 8.48 -6.07
CA ILE A 30 1.90 9.33 -4.87
C ILE A 30 0.95 10.50 -5.14
N ASP A 31 1.06 11.15 -6.29
CA ASP A 31 0.19 12.26 -6.69
C ASP A 31 -1.27 11.82 -6.82
N ALA A 32 -1.52 10.61 -7.33
CA ALA A 32 -2.87 10.02 -7.36
C ALA A 32 -3.43 9.80 -5.94
N ALA A 33 -2.61 9.26 -5.03
CA ALA A 33 -3.00 9.10 -3.63
C ALA A 33 -3.26 10.45 -2.95
N SER A 34 -2.40 11.45 -3.18
CA SER A 34 -2.56 12.80 -2.65
C SER A 34 -3.83 13.48 -3.16
N SER A 35 -4.13 13.34 -4.45
CA SER A 35 -5.34 13.87 -5.06
C SER A 35 -6.60 13.24 -4.46
N ALA A 36 -6.59 11.92 -4.27
CA ALA A 36 -7.72 11.20 -3.69
C ALA A 36 -7.91 11.51 -2.19
N LEU A 37 -6.84 11.82 -1.46
CA LEU A 37 -6.88 12.23 -0.05
C LEU A 37 -7.15 13.73 0.14
N GLY A 38 -6.98 14.55 -0.90
CA GLY A 38 -7.09 16.01 -0.82
C GLY A 38 -5.92 16.69 -0.11
N GLN A 39 -4.83 15.98 0.14
CA GLN A 39 -3.63 16.50 0.80
C GLN A 39 -2.36 15.82 0.27
N GLY A 40 -1.24 16.54 0.29
CA GLY A 40 0.05 16.06 -0.20
C GLY A 40 0.95 15.43 0.88
N PRO A 41 2.06 14.79 0.47
CA PRO A 41 3.09 14.36 1.41
C PRO A 41 3.80 15.56 2.08
N ASN A 42 4.15 15.40 3.35
CA ASN A 42 5.03 16.27 4.13
C ASN A 42 6.05 15.42 4.89
N GLN A 43 6.94 16.05 5.67
CA GLN A 43 8.01 15.32 6.38
C GLN A 43 7.48 14.24 7.34
N GLU A 44 6.31 14.44 7.95
CA GLU A 44 5.74 13.53 8.94
C GLU A 44 5.02 12.35 8.29
N ASN A 45 4.43 12.54 7.11
CA ASN A 45 3.51 11.58 6.51
C ASN A 45 4.01 10.97 5.18
N VAL A 46 5.14 11.44 4.64
CA VAL A 46 5.71 10.95 3.36
C VAL A 46 5.91 9.43 3.34
N ALA A 47 6.26 8.84 4.48
CA ALA A 47 6.42 7.40 4.61
C ALA A 47 5.11 6.64 4.30
N SER A 48 3.95 7.19 4.69
CA SER A 48 2.65 6.58 4.41
C SER A 48 2.33 6.59 2.91
N TYR A 49 2.61 7.69 2.21
CA TYR A 49 2.44 7.77 0.76
C TYR A 49 3.32 6.76 0.03
N ARG A 50 4.59 6.64 0.45
CA ARG A 50 5.53 5.66 -0.10
C ARG A 50 5.04 4.21 0.09
N VAL A 51 4.54 3.89 1.28
CA VAL A 51 3.98 2.55 1.57
C VAL A 51 2.73 2.27 0.73
N ILE A 52 1.83 3.24 0.59
CA ILE A 52 0.62 3.09 -0.24
C ILE A 52 1.00 2.81 -1.70
N ALA A 53 1.90 3.62 -2.28
CA ALA A 53 2.32 3.46 -3.67
C ALA A 53 3.01 2.11 -3.93
N ASP A 54 3.94 1.71 -3.06
CA ASP A 54 4.65 0.42 -3.18
C ASP A 54 3.71 -0.79 -3.03
N HIS A 55 2.84 -0.75 -2.01
CA HIS A 55 1.95 -1.87 -1.73
C HIS A 55 0.78 -1.94 -2.72
N LEU A 56 0.38 -0.83 -3.35
CA LEU A 56 -0.53 -0.83 -4.48
C LEU A 56 0.05 -1.65 -5.63
N ARG A 57 1.32 -1.43 -6.00
CA ARG A 57 2.01 -2.19 -7.06
C ARG A 57 2.02 -3.68 -6.72
N SER A 58 2.57 -4.02 -5.56
CA SER A 58 2.72 -5.42 -5.13
C SER A 58 1.38 -6.16 -5.05
N SER A 59 0.35 -5.52 -4.47
CA SER A 59 -0.98 -6.13 -4.35
C SER A 59 -1.63 -6.35 -5.72
N SER A 60 -1.46 -5.41 -6.64
CA SER A 60 -2.06 -5.46 -7.96
C SER A 60 -1.43 -6.54 -8.83
N PHE A 61 -0.10 -6.68 -8.83
CA PHE A 61 0.57 -7.77 -9.54
C PHE A 61 0.18 -9.14 -9.00
N LEU A 62 0.18 -9.31 -7.67
CA LEU A 62 -0.25 -10.58 -7.06
C LEU A 62 -1.70 -10.93 -7.43
N ALA A 63 -2.60 -9.95 -7.40
CA ALA A 63 -4.00 -10.17 -7.78
C ALA A 63 -4.16 -10.46 -9.29
N ALA A 64 -3.38 -9.78 -10.15
CA ALA A 64 -3.37 -10.04 -11.60
C ALA A 64 -2.93 -11.49 -11.91
N ASP A 65 -2.00 -12.03 -11.13
CA ASP A 65 -1.53 -13.42 -11.21
C ASP A 65 -2.48 -14.44 -10.54
N GLY A 66 -3.66 -14.00 -10.09
CA GLY A 66 -4.70 -14.86 -9.51
C GLY A 66 -4.52 -15.18 -8.02
N VAL A 67 -3.60 -14.51 -7.32
CA VAL A 67 -3.51 -14.63 -5.85
C VAL A 67 -4.65 -13.86 -5.20
N LEU A 68 -5.46 -14.55 -4.40
CA LEU A 68 -6.56 -13.94 -3.65
C LEU A 68 -6.23 -13.85 -2.15
N PRO A 69 -6.71 -12.82 -1.42
CA PRO A 69 -6.44 -12.66 0.00
C PRO A 69 -6.98 -13.84 0.85
N SER A 70 -6.11 -14.54 1.56
CA SER A 70 -6.46 -15.71 2.37
C SER A 70 -5.81 -15.67 3.77
N ASN A 71 -6.04 -16.70 4.58
CA ASN A 71 -5.42 -16.86 5.90
C ASN A 71 -4.10 -17.65 5.85
N GLU A 72 -3.66 -18.11 4.68
CA GLU A 72 -2.49 -18.99 4.55
C GLU A 72 -1.69 -18.73 3.25
N GLY A 73 -0.44 -19.20 3.23
CA GLY A 73 0.43 -19.14 2.06
C GLY A 73 0.55 -17.74 1.43
N ARG A 74 0.53 -17.69 0.08
CA ARG A 74 0.66 -16.44 -0.68
C ARG A 74 -0.50 -15.48 -0.45
N GLY A 75 -1.71 -16.00 -0.28
CA GLY A 75 -2.89 -15.19 -0.01
C GLY A 75 -2.81 -14.45 1.33
N TYR A 76 -2.16 -15.04 2.34
CA TYR A 76 -1.90 -14.33 3.61
C TYR A 76 -0.87 -13.21 3.45
N VAL A 77 0.16 -13.42 2.64
CA VAL A 77 1.14 -12.37 2.32
C VAL A 77 0.45 -11.20 1.63
N LEU A 78 -0.33 -11.46 0.57
CA LEU A 78 -1.13 -10.45 -0.12
C LEU A 78 -2.02 -9.68 0.85
N ARG A 79 -2.77 -10.40 1.71
CA ARG A 79 -3.63 -9.78 2.71
C ARG A 79 -2.87 -8.83 3.64
N ARG A 80 -1.67 -9.21 4.12
CA ARG A 80 -0.87 -8.35 5.00
C ARG A 80 -0.38 -7.10 4.29
N ILE A 81 0.08 -7.21 3.04
CA ILE A 81 0.54 -6.08 2.23
C ILE A 81 -0.62 -5.09 2.00
N MET A 82 -1.77 -5.61 1.56
CA MET A 82 -3.00 -4.83 1.36
C MET A 82 -3.41 -4.08 2.64
N ARG A 83 -3.54 -4.81 3.76
CA ARG A 83 -3.97 -4.22 5.04
C ARG A 83 -2.99 -3.18 5.57
N ARG A 84 -1.69 -3.35 5.32
CA ARG A 84 -0.69 -2.34 5.69
C ARG A 84 -0.90 -1.05 4.89
N ALA A 85 -1.12 -1.14 3.58
CA ALA A 85 -1.44 0.03 2.76
C ALA A 85 -2.73 0.73 3.24
N MET A 86 -3.78 -0.04 3.50
CA MET A 86 -5.07 0.47 4.00
C MET A 86 -4.93 1.13 5.38
N ARG A 87 -4.08 0.59 6.27
CA ARG A 87 -3.76 1.24 7.55
C ARG A 87 -3.12 2.60 7.32
N HIS A 88 -2.16 2.70 6.41
CA HIS A 88 -1.51 3.97 6.09
C HIS A 88 -2.50 4.96 5.45
N ALA A 89 -3.42 4.51 4.60
CA ALA A 89 -4.50 5.35 4.08
C ALA A 89 -5.39 5.88 5.21
N GLN A 90 -5.77 5.05 6.18
CA GLN A 90 -6.54 5.47 7.35
C GLN A 90 -5.78 6.46 8.24
N LEU A 91 -4.47 6.28 8.44
CA LEU A 91 -3.61 7.23 9.17
C LEU A 91 -3.50 8.58 8.45
N LEU A 92 -3.59 8.59 7.13
CA LEU A 92 -3.68 9.81 6.32
C LEU A 92 -5.11 10.39 6.26
N GLY A 93 -6.07 9.84 7.00
CA GLY A 93 -7.42 10.38 7.10
C GLY A 93 -8.40 9.92 6.02
N ALA A 94 -8.12 8.83 5.31
CA ALA A 94 -9.04 8.27 4.32
C ALA A 94 -10.44 8.00 4.92
N LYS A 95 -11.44 8.71 4.41
CA LYS A 95 -12.85 8.58 4.83
C LYS A 95 -13.62 7.50 4.09
N GLU A 96 -13.13 7.04 2.96
CA GLU A 96 -13.70 5.96 2.17
C GLU A 96 -12.57 5.01 1.72
N PRO A 97 -12.90 3.77 1.30
CA PRO A 97 -11.89 2.87 0.72
C PRO A 97 -11.12 3.55 -0.42
N LEU A 98 -9.80 3.63 -0.26
CA LEU A 98 -8.91 4.42 -1.12
C LEU A 98 -8.17 3.55 -2.15
N MET A 99 -7.73 2.35 -1.76
CA MET A 99 -6.73 1.60 -2.53
C MET A 99 -7.21 1.24 -3.94
N TRP A 100 -8.48 0.86 -4.07
CA TRP A 100 -9.07 0.51 -5.37
C TRP A 100 -9.16 1.72 -6.32
N GLN A 101 -9.25 2.95 -5.78
CA GLN A 101 -9.31 4.17 -6.59
C GLN A 101 -7.97 4.49 -7.26
N LEU A 102 -6.87 3.92 -6.76
CA LEU A 102 -5.52 4.12 -7.28
C LEU A 102 -5.15 3.14 -8.40
N VAL A 103 -5.93 2.08 -8.59
CA VAL A 103 -5.71 1.06 -9.64
C VAL A 103 -5.61 1.67 -11.04
N PRO A 104 -6.49 2.61 -11.45
CA PRO A 104 -6.38 3.23 -12.77
C PRO A 104 -5.06 3.99 -12.97
N ALA A 105 -4.52 4.60 -11.91
CA ALA A 105 -3.21 5.27 -11.98
C ALA A 105 -2.09 4.24 -12.22
N LEU A 106 -2.11 3.13 -11.49
CA LEU A 106 -1.16 2.05 -11.70
C LEU A 106 -1.23 1.46 -13.12
N VAL A 107 -2.43 1.20 -13.62
CA VAL A 107 -2.63 0.64 -14.96
C VAL A 107 -2.12 1.61 -16.04
N ARG A 108 -2.29 2.93 -15.85
CA ARG A 108 -1.70 3.93 -16.77
C ARG A 108 -0.17 3.89 -16.78
N GLU A 109 0.45 3.83 -15.60
CA GLU A 109 1.92 3.87 -15.51
C GLU A 109 2.59 2.57 -15.98
N MET A 110 1.95 1.42 -15.75
CA MET A 110 2.60 0.12 -15.92
C MET A 110 1.93 -0.77 -16.97
N GLY A 111 0.68 -0.51 -17.36
CA GLY A 111 -0.12 -1.41 -18.19
C GLY A 111 0.41 -1.65 -19.60
N GLN A 112 1.19 -0.71 -20.15
CA GLN A 112 1.85 -0.90 -21.45
C GLN A 112 2.90 -2.01 -21.40
N ALA A 113 3.73 -2.02 -20.35
CA ALA A 113 4.77 -3.03 -20.16
C ALA A 113 4.22 -4.33 -19.56
N TYR A 114 3.12 -4.25 -18.82
CA TYR A 114 2.49 -5.37 -18.10
C TYR A 114 1.00 -5.49 -18.46
N PRO A 115 0.65 -6.05 -19.64
CA PRO A 115 -0.73 -6.14 -20.11
C PRO A 115 -1.67 -6.96 -19.20
N GLU A 116 -1.11 -7.82 -18.34
CA GLU A 116 -1.84 -8.53 -17.28
C GLU A 116 -2.50 -7.60 -16.28
N LEU A 117 -1.93 -6.42 -15.99
CA LEU A 117 -2.58 -5.42 -15.14
C LEU A 117 -3.84 -4.86 -15.81
N VAL A 118 -3.80 -4.64 -17.12
CA VAL A 118 -4.97 -4.17 -17.91
C VAL A 118 -6.04 -5.26 -17.92
N ARG A 119 -5.67 -6.51 -18.22
CA ARG A 119 -6.62 -7.65 -18.21
C ARG A 119 -7.21 -7.91 -16.83
N GLY A 120 -6.39 -7.74 -15.78
CA GLY A 120 -6.75 -7.99 -14.39
C GLY A 120 -7.41 -6.81 -13.67
N GLU A 121 -7.55 -5.64 -14.30
CA GLU A 121 -7.95 -4.39 -13.64
C GLU A 121 -9.25 -4.53 -12.82
N ALA A 122 -10.27 -5.19 -13.39
CA ALA A 122 -11.54 -5.42 -12.70
C ALA A 122 -11.38 -6.32 -11.46
N LEU A 123 -10.59 -7.40 -11.57
CA LEU A 123 -10.31 -8.31 -10.45
C LEU A 123 -9.51 -7.61 -9.35
N ILE A 124 -8.47 -6.86 -9.72
CA ILE A 124 -7.63 -6.09 -8.79
C ILE A 124 -8.50 -5.09 -8.03
N THR A 125 -9.31 -4.32 -8.76
CA THR A 125 -10.20 -3.29 -8.22
C THR A 125 -11.17 -3.89 -7.20
N GLU A 126 -11.87 -4.97 -7.56
CA GLU A 126 -12.84 -5.61 -6.67
C GLU A 126 -12.17 -6.24 -5.45
N THR A 127 -11.01 -6.89 -5.64
CA THR A 127 -10.24 -7.50 -4.55
C THR A 127 -9.81 -6.46 -3.52
N LEU A 128 -9.25 -5.33 -3.96
CA LEU A 128 -8.86 -4.23 -3.07
C LEU A 128 -10.06 -3.63 -2.37
N LYS A 129 -11.14 -3.36 -3.10
CA LYS A 129 -12.36 -2.76 -2.56
C LYS A 129 -13.02 -3.64 -1.49
N LEU A 130 -13.16 -4.94 -1.75
CA LEU A 130 -13.78 -5.88 -0.81
C LEU A 130 -12.93 -6.05 0.46
N GLU A 131 -11.62 -6.26 0.32
CA GLU A 131 -10.75 -6.45 1.47
C GLU A 131 -10.65 -5.18 2.32
N GLU A 132 -10.54 -4.00 1.69
CA GLU A 132 -10.52 -2.72 2.40
C GLU A 132 -11.83 -2.48 3.16
N THR A 133 -12.97 -2.67 2.50
CA THR A 133 -14.29 -2.53 3.11
C THR A 133 -14.46 -3.45 4.32
N ARG A 134 -13.99 -4.69 4.23
CA ARG A 134 -14.06 -5.67 5.32
C ARG A 134 -13.11 -5.29 6.46
N PHE A 135 -11.85 -4.98 6.14
CA PHE A 135 -10.82 -4.70 7.14
C PHE A 135 -11.10 -3.41 7.90
N ARG A 136 -11.66 -2.40 7.23
CA ARG A 136 -11.94 -1.09 7.84
C ARG A 136 -12.83 -1.18 9.08
N LYS A 137 -13.83 -2.06 9.06
CA LYS A 137 -14.72 -2.33 10.22
C LYS A 137 -13.94 -2.71 11.47
N THR A 138 -12.86 -3.48 11.31
CA THR A 138 -12.01 -3.93 12.41
C THR A 138 -10.83 -2.99 12.68
N LEU A 139 -10.34 -2.29 11.65
CA LEU A 139 -9.17 -1.42 11.73
C LEU A 139 -9.38 -0.26 12.70
N VAL A 140 -10.54 0.42 12.61
CA VAL A 140 -10.83 1.57 13.49
C VAL A 140 -10.84 1.15 14.95
N ARG A 141 -11.50 0.03 15.26
CA ARG A 141 -11.52 -0.54 16.61
C ARG A 141 -10.11 -0.94 17.07
N GLY A 142 -9.34 -1.61 16.21
CA GLY A 142 -7.99 -2.06 16.51
C GLY A 142 -7.02 -0.90 16.78
N LEU A 143 -7.14 0.21 16.04
CA LEU A 143 -6.33 1.42 16.27
C LEU A 143 -6.68 2.08 17.62
N GLY A 144 -7.95 2.09 18.02
CA GLY A 144 -8.36 2.57 19.34
C GLY A 144 -7.76 1.72 20.46
N LEU A 145 -7.92 0.39 20.39
CA LEU A 145 -7.34 -0.54 21.37
C LEU A 145 -5.82 -0.41 21.47
N LEU A 146 -5.14 -0.24 20.33
CA LEU A 146 -3.69 -0.05 20.31
C LEU A 146 -3.30 1.30 20.93
N SER A 147 -4.06 2.37 20.66
CA SER A 147 -3.82 3.68 21.26
C SER A 147 -3.92 3.62 22.78
N ASP A 148 -4.99 3.04 23.31
CA ASP A 148 -5.21 2.90 24.75
C ASP A 148 -4.12 2.05 25.41
N ALA A 149 -3.72 0.95 24.78
CA ALA A 149 -2.67 0.06 25.30
C ALA A 149 -1.26 0.66 25.24
N THR A 150 -1.03 1.67 24.40
CA THR A 150 0.28 2.29 24.20
C THR A 150 0.43 3.65 24.86
N GLU A 151 -0.66 4.21 25.42
CA GLU A 151 -0.69 5.55 26.02
C GLU A 151 0.37 5.77 27.11
N THR A 152 0.63 4.74 27.92
CA THR A 152 1.61 4.80 29.02
C THR A 152 3.02 4.35 28.62
N LEU A 153 3.20 3.84 27.40
CA LEU A 153 4.49 3.31 26.95
C LEU A 153 5.43 4.44 26.50
N LYS A 154 6.71 4.27 26.82
CA LYS A 154 7.80 5.17 26.42
C LYS A 154 8.66 4.52 25.35
N ALA A 155 9.54 5.32 24.74
CA ALA A 155 10.51 4.81 23.79
C ALA A 155 11.38 3.72 24.44
N GLY A 156 11.38 2.52 23.85
CA GLY A 156 12.09 1.35 24.36
C GLY A 156 11.22 0.35 25.12
N ASP A 157 9.99 0.71 25.47
CA ASP A 157 9.06 -0.19 26.14
C ASP A 157 8.48 -1.23 25.16
N MET A 158 8.00 -2.36 25.71
CA MET A 158 7.44 -3.47 24.94
C MET A 158 5.92 -3.58 25.17
N LEU A 159 5.17 -3.72 24.08
CA LEU A 159 3.77 -4.13 24.14
C LEU A 159 3.69 -5.62 24.46
N ASP A 160 2.84 -6.00 25.41
CA ASP A 160 2.70 -7.39 25.81
C ASP A 160 2.03 -8.24 24.72
N GLY A 161 2.37 -9.53 24.69
CA GLY A 161 1.86 -10.45 23.68
C GLY A 161 0.37 -10.77 23.80
N GLU A 162 -0.23 -10.64 24.99
CA GLU A 162 -1.65 -10.88 25.19
C GLU A 162 -2.47 -9.78 24.52
N THR A 163 -2.06 -8.52 24.68
CA THR A 163 -2.64 -7.37 23.99
C THR A 163 -2.45 -7.49 22.47
N ALA A 164 -1.27 -7.90 21.99
CA ALA A 164 -1.02 -8.07 20.57
C ALA A 164 -1.83 -9.23 19.93
N PHE A 165 -2.25 -10.23 20.71
CA PHE A 165 -3.01 -11.39 20.23
C PHE A 165 -4.53 -11.14 20.17
N LYS A 166 -5.05 -10.15 20.92
CA LYS A 166 -6.47 -9.77 20.94
C LYS A 166 -6.93 -9.09 19.65
#